data_AF-D2ZU09-F1
#
_entry.id   AF-D2ZU09-F1
#
_cell.length_a   1.000
_cell.length_b   1.000
_cell.length_c   1.000
_cell.angle_alpha   90.00
_cell.angle_beta   90.00
_cell.angle_gamma   90.00
#
_symmetry.space_group_name_H-M   'P 1'
#
loop_
_entity.id
_entity.type
_entity.pdbx_description
1 polymer ?
#
loop_
_entity_poly.entity_id
_entity_poly.type
_entity_poly.pdbx_seq_one_letter_code
_entity_poly.pdbx_strand_id
1 'polypeptide(L)' 'MISDKQRVELAKKQAMLKILYQAWLAEKRKYAVITAVDNEGNLIEYHPSGNQRTVGHVKQPA' A
#
# COMPACT_ATOMS: atom_id res chain seq x y z
N MET A 1 -23.72 13.67 4.30
CA MET A 1 -22.86 13.61 3.09
C MET A 1 -21.73 14.61 3.25
N ILE A 2 -20.51 14.27 2.85
CA ILE A 2 -19.41 15.25 2.79
C ILE A 2 -19.57 16.15 1.57
N SER A 3 -19.21 17.42 1.70
CA SER A 3 -19.24 18.40 0.61
C SER A 3 -18.14 18.16 -0.42
N ASP A 4 -18.27 18.74 -1.61
CA ASP A 4 -17.25 18.62 -2.66
C ASP A 4 -15.90 19.20 -2.22
N LYS A 5 -15.92 20.30 -1.47
CA LYS A 5 -14.70 20.86 -0.87
C LYS A 5 -14.05 19.87 0.10
N GLN A 6 -14.84 19.17 0.92
CA GLN A 6 -14.32 18.13 1.82
C GLN A 6 -13.78 16.92 1.05
N ARG A 7 -14.39 16.54 -0.08
CA ARG A 7 -13.90 15.46 -0.96
C ARG A 7 -12.52 15.80 -1.55
N VAL A 8 -12.34 17.02 -2.04
CA VAL A 8 -11.06 17.47 -2.60
C VAL A 8 -9.96 17.47 -1.55
N GLU A 9 -10.23 17.98 -0.36
CA GLU A 9 -9.25 17.98 0.74
C GLU A 9 -8.93 16.56 1.24
N LEU A 10 -9.93 15.67 1.26
CA LEU A 10 -9.71 14.27 1.57
C LEU A 10 -8.81 13.59 0.53
N ALA A 11 -9.05 13.82 -0.76
CA ALA A 11 -8.24 13.26 -1.84
C ALA A 11 -6.77 13.71 -1.74
N LYS A 12 -6.52 14.98 -1.41
CA LYS A 12 -5.15 15.49 -1.17
C LYS A 12 -4.47 14.76 -0.02
N LYS A 13 -5.17 14.56 1.11
CA LYS A 13 -4.63 13.83 2.27
C LYS A 13 -4.35 12.37 1.94
N GLN A 14 -5.24 11.71 1.19
CA GLN A 14 -5.05 10.34 0.73
C GLN A 14 -3.85 10.21 -0.20
N ALA A 15 -3.65 11.16 -1.12
CA ALA A 15 -2.47 11.19 -1.99
C ALA A 15 -1.18 11.34 -1.18
N MET A 16 -1.15 12.26 -0.21
CA MET A 16 -0.01 12.45 0.68
C MET A 16 0.30 11.18 1.49
N LEU A 17 -0.72 10.56 2.09
CA LEU A 17 -0.58 9.30 2.83
C LEU A 17 -0.03 8.18 1.96
N LYS A 18 -0.50 8.07 0.70
CA LYS A 18 0.02 7.08 -0.25
C LYS A 18 1.51 7.27 -0.51
N ILE A 19 1.96 8.51 -0.73
CA ILE A 19 3.39 8.82 -0.96
C ILE A 19 4.23 8.44 0.27
N LEU A 20 3.80 8.85 1.47
CA LEU A 20 4.51 8.54 2.71
C LEU A 20 4.57 7.03 2.97
N TYR A 21 3.48 6.32 2.73
CA TYR A 21 3.43 4.87 2.85
C TYR A 21 4.41 4.17 1.91
N GLN A 22 4.47 4.59 0.64
CA GLN A 22 5.41 4.01 -0.33
C GLN A 22 6.87 4.26 0.06
N ALA A 23 7.20 5.46 0.54
CA ALA A 23 8.53 5.77 1.04
C ALA A 23 8.91 4.92 2.27
N TRP A 24 7.99 4.80 3.24
CA TRP A 24 8.16 3.94 4.41
C TRP A 24 8.34 2.46 4.02
N LEU A 25 7.52 1.95 3.10
CA LEU A 25 7.58 0.57 2.63
C LEU A 25 8.92 0.27 1.95
N ALA A 26 9.40 1.18 1.09
CA ALA A 26 10.67 1.06 0.39
C ALA A 26 11.88 1.01 1.34
N GLU A 27 11.79 1.71 2.47
CA GLU A 27 12.82 1.70 3.51
C GLU A 27 12.70 0.46 4.40
N LYS A 28 11.50 0.13 4.90
CA LYS A 28 11.30 -0.97 5.85
C LYS A 28 11.60 -2.35 5.27
N ARG A 29 11.34 -2.56 3.98
CA ARG A 29 11.67 -3.83 3.31
C ARG A 29 13.17 -4.17 3.32
N LYS A 30 14.06 -3.21 3.60
CA LYS A 30 15.50 -3.45 3.75
C LYS A 30 15.86 -4.13 5.06
N TYR A 31 14.98 -4.09 6.06
CA TYR A 31 15.28 -4.50 7.43
C TYR A 31 14.33 -5.57 7.97
N ALA A 32 13.15 -5.71 7.36
CA ALA A 32 12.13 -6.66 7.81
C ALA A 32 11.41 -7.30 6.63
N VAL A 33 10.86 -8.49 6.86
CA VAL A 33 9.89 -9.10 5.96
C VAL A 33 8.57 -8.32 6.08
N ILE A 34 8.07 -7.80 4.96
CA ILE A 34 6.82 -7.02 4.92
C ILE A 34 5.87 -7.69 3.95
N THR A 35 4.61 -7.87 4.34
CA THR A 35 3.54 -8.27 3.42
C THR A 35 2.70 -7.05 3.06
N ALA A 36 2.51 -6.77 1.77
CA ALA A 36 1.66 -5.70 1.28
C ALA A 36 0.84 -6.15 0.06
N VAL A 37 -0.30 -5.51 -0.15
CA VAL A 37 -1.17 -5.77 -1.31
C VAL A 37 -0.72 -4.91 -2.49
N ASP A 38 -0.58 -5.49 -3.67
CA ASP A 38 -0.29 -4.76 -4.91
C ASP A 38 -1.56 -4.17 -5.56
N ASN A 39 -1.42 -3.51 -6.71
CA ASN A 39 -2.57 -2.90 -7.40
C ASN A 39 -3.53 -3.94 -8.00
N GLU A 40 -3.12 -5.20 -8.13
CA GLU A 40 -3.91 -6.30 -8.66
C GLU A 40 -4.62 -7.08 -7.55
N GLY A 41 -4.37 -6.74 -6.28
CA GLY A 41 -4.94 -7.45 -5.13
C GLY A 41 -4.11 -8.63 -4.66
N ASN A 42 -2.90 -8.84 -5.19
CA ASN A 42 -2.01 -9.90 -4.70
C ASN A 42 -1.33 -9.47 -3.40
N LEU A 43 -1.30 -10.36 -2.42
CA LEU A 43 -0.50 -10.22 -1.21
C LEU A 43 0.94 -10.63 -1.53
N ILE A 44 1.84 -9.66 -1.55
CA ILE A 44 3.27 -9.85 -1.83
C ILE A 44 4.05 -9.74 -0.53
N GLU A 45 4.87 -10.75 -0.23
CA GLU A 45 5.84 -10.74 0.84
C GLU A 45 7.21 -10.31 0.29
N TYR A 46 7.72 -9.19 0.80
CA TYR A 46 9.02 -8.60 0.48
C TYR A 46 10.05 -9.02 1.53
N HIS A 47 11.16 -9.63 1.11
CA HIS A 47 12.27 -9.98 1.99
C HIS A 47 13.43 -8.98 1.88
N PRO A 48 14.18 -8.75 2.97
CA PRO A 48 15.41 -7.95 2.95
C PRO A 48 16.48 -8.43 1.97
N SER A 49 16.47 -9.72 1.61
CA SER A 49 17.37 -10.29 0.60
C SER A 49 17.06 -9.81 -0.84
N GLY A 50 15.98 -9.06 -1.05
CA GLY A 50 15.48 -8.67 -2.36
C GLY A 50 14.49 -9.65 -2.98
N ASN A 51 14.30 -10.83 -2.37
CA ASN A 51 13.32 -11.82 -2.82
C ASN A 51 11.89 -11.33 -2.57
N GLN A 52 10.99 -11.64 -3.50
CA GLN A 52 9.56 -11.37 -3.38
C GLN A 52 8.80 -12.65 -3.67
N ARG A 53 7.72 -12.90 -2.92
CA ARG A 53 6.81 -14.02 -3.19
C ARG A 53 5.36 -13.60 -3.02
N THR A 54 4.49 -14.09 -3.89
CA THR A 54 3.04 -13.97 -3.71
C THR A 54 2.59 -14.99 -2.67
N VAL A 55 1.93 -14.53 -1.61
CA VAL A 55 1.44 -15.37 -0.50
C VAL A 55 -0.09 -15.46 -0.45
N GLY A 56 -0.78 -14.73 -1.32
CA GLY A 56 -2.23 -14.81 -1.43
C GLY A 56 -2.79 -13.78 -2.42
N HIS A 57 -4.12 -13.78 -2.54
CA HIS A 57 -4.86 -12.80 -3.33
C HIS A 57 -6.08 -12.37 -2.53
N VAL A 58 -6.25 -11.07 -2.36
CA VAL A 58 -7.39 -10.52 -1.63
C VAL A 58 -8.59 -10.55 -2.57
N LYS A 59 -9.62 -11.35 -2.23
CA LYS A 59 -10.89 -11.27 -2.96
C LYS A 59 -11.44 -9.85 -2.82
N GLN A 60 -11.59 -9.14 -3.93
CA GLN A 60 -12.37 -7.90 -3.92
C GLN A 60 -13.80 -8.26 -3.47
N PRO A 61 -14.38 -7.52 -2.51
CA PRO A 61 -15.80 -7.64 -2.24
C PRO A 61 -16.57 -7.29 -3.53
N ALA A 62 -17.49 -8.16 -3.92
CA ALA A 62 -18.42 -7.93 -5.03
C ALA A 62 -19.34 -6.73 -4.74
#